data_AF-A0A960QZK2-F1
#
_entry.id   AF-A0A960QZK2-F1
#
_cell.length_a   1.000
_cell.length_b   1.000
_cell.length_c   1.000
_cell.angle_alpha   90.00
_cell.angle_beta   90.00
_cell.angle_gamma   90.00
#
_symmetry.space_group_name_H-M   'P 1'
#
loop_
_entity.id
_entity.type
_entity.pdbx_description
1 polymer ?
#
loop_
_entity_poly.entity_id
_entity_poly.type
_entity_poly.pdbx_seq_one_letter_code
_entity_poly.pdbx_strand_id
1 'polypeptide(L)'
;DKLAIPVSAKYYMGKPLSKAQLTWHVSARRQFPMPRGFENFVFGNAIGESSPFTDSRSVDLSDSGGATIDLELPEAGDAPAPLYVSLNAEITDINQQTVAESAGFTVHSSDFYLGIRTPEGVLRAGAEVPLSFVAANTDARAHTEPVAATMKLEKRHYNTVKMRGAGGRMTYRTEETLETVLEKPVEIL
;
A
#
# COMPACT_ATOMS: atom_id res chain seq x y z
N ASP A 1 -1.58 -12.46 -0.66
CA ASP A 1 -0.90 -13.09 -1.83
C ASP A 1 0.41 -13.74 -1.43
N LYS A 2 0.74 -14.89 -2.03
CA LYS A 2 2.03 -15.55 -1.86
C LYS A 2 2.89 -15.34 -3.11
N LEU A 3 4.12 -14.88 -2.91
CA LEU A 3 5.08 -14.60 -3.97
C LEU A 3 6.32 -15.45 -3.75
N ALA A 4 6.76 -16.12 -4.82
CA ALA A 4 8.00 -16.88 -4.84
C ALA A 4 9.04 -16.10 -5.66
N ILE A 5 10.09 -15.59 -4.99
CA ILE A 5 11.13 -14.77 -5.62
C ILE A 5 12.42 -15.58 -5.66
N PRO A 6 12.87 -16.04 -6.85
CA PRO A 6 14.10 -16.80 -6.96
C PRO A 6 15.32 -15.89 -6.77
N VAL A 7 16.28 -16.35 -5.98
CA VAL A 7 17.58 -15.71 -5.75
C VAL A 7 18.68 -16.69 -6.12
N SER A 8 19.73 -16.19 -6.78
CA SER A 8 20.90 -17.00 -7.11
C SER A 8 22.18 -16.21 -6.90
N ALA A 9 23.20 -16.86 -6.32
CA ALA A 9 24.51 -16.28 -6.12
C ALA A 9 25.63 -17.19 -6.64
N LYS A 10 26.64 -16.58 -7.26
CA LYS A 10 27.79 -17.26 -7.84
C LYS A 10 29.04 -16.41 -7.68
N TYR A 11 30.18 -17.08 -7.51
CA TYR A 11 31.47 -16.42 -7.60
C TYR A 11 31.72 -15.96 -9.05
N TYR A 12 32.53 -14.91 -9.23
CA TYR A 12 32.92 -14.41 -10.55
C TYR A 12 33.56 -15.48 -11.45
N MET A 13 34.22 -16.48 -10.86
CA MET A 13 34.80 -17.62 -11.58
C MET A 13 33.77 -18.67 -12.03
N GLY A 14 32.48 -18.42 -11.81
CA GLY A 14 31.36 -19.27 -12.26
C GLY A 14 30.95 -20.39 -11.31
N LYS A 15 31.65 -20.59 -10.19
CA LYS A 15 31.26 -21.56 -9.16
C LYS A 15 30.04 -21.08 -8.37
N PRO A 16 29.09 -21.96 -8.01
CA PRO A 16 27.97 -21.60 -7.15
C PRO A 16 28.48 -21.20 -5.76
N LEU A 17 27.83 -20.21 -5.16
CA LEU A 17 28.04 -19.86 -3.76
C LEU A 17 27.11 -20.73 -2.90
N SER A 18 27.58 -21.90 -2.47
CA SER A 18 26.80 -22.82 -1.64
C SER A 18 27.08 -22.62 -0.15
N LYS A 19 26.16 -23.07 0.70
CA LYS A 19 26.28 -23.07 2.17
C LYS A 19 26.42 -21.68 2.82
N ALA A 20 26.24 -20.61 2.05
CA ALA A 20 26.04 -19.27 2.58
C ALA A 20 24.57 -19.09 2.98
N GLN A 21 24.31 -18.13 3.86
CA GLN A 21 22.97 -17.77 4.27
C GLN A 21 22.52 -16.51 3.53
N LEU A 22 21.32 -16.57 2.95
CA LEU A 22 20.59 -15.43 2.45
C LEU A 22 19.74 -14.86 3.58
N THR A 23 19.94 -13.60 3.93
CA THR A 23 19.04 -12.82 4.78
C THR A 23 18.33 -11.81 3.89
N TRP A 24 17.03 -11.63 4.08
CA TRP A 24 16.28 -10.65 3.33
C TRP A 24 15.39 -9.82 4.23
N HIS A 25 15.14 -8.60 3.79
CA HIS A 25 14.23 -7.65 4.41
C HIS A 25 13.28 -7.11 3.35
N VAL A 26 12.00 -7.09 3.67
CA VAL A 26 10.97 -6.51 2.81
C VAL A 26 10.24 -5.41 3.54
N SER A 27 9.90 -4.36 2.81
CA SER A 27 8.87 -3.40 3.20
C SER A 27 7.85 -3.27 2.07
N ALA A 28 6.56 -3.27 2.41
CA ALA A 28 5.49 -3.05 1.47
C ALA A 28 4.58 -1.92 1.95
N ARG A 29 4.27 -0.98 1.07
CA ARG A 29 3.42 0.17 1.38
C ARG A 29 2.42 0.40 0.27
N ARG A 30 1.26 0.96 0.62
CA ARG A 30 0.25 1.35 -0.37
C ARG A 30 0.82 2.42 -1.29
N GLN A 31 0.75 2.20 -2.60
CA GLN A 31 1.20 3.16 -3.60
C GLN A 31 0.33 3.05 -4.85
N PHE A 32 -0.63 3.97 -4.98
CA PHE A 32 -1.55 4.02 -6.11
C PHE A 32 -0.87 4.51 -7.40
N PRO A 33 -1.37 4.09 -8.58
CA PRO A 33 -0.93 4.66 -9.85
C PRO A 33 -1.17 6.16 -9.88
N MET A 34 -0.24 6.90 -10.49
CA MET A 34 -0.35 8.35 -10.68
C MET A 34 -0.23 8.67 -12.17
N PRO A 35 -1.33 8.53 -12.94
CA PRO A 35 -1.32 8.88 -14.35
C PRO A 35 -1.05 10.36 -14.56
N ARG A 36 -0.38 10.68 -15.68
CA ARG A 36 -0.20 12.07 -16.10
C ARG A 36 -1.56 12.73 -16.32
N GLY A 37 -1.72 13.94 -15.78
CA GLY A 37 -2.96 14.72 -15.86
C GLY A 37 -3.94 14.45 -14.71
N PHE A 38 -3.66 13.48 -13.83
CA PHE A 38 -4.48 13.15 -12.67
C PHE A 38 -3.89 13.64 -11.34
N GLU A 39 -2.98 14.62 -11.37
CA GLU A 39 -2.24 15.09 -10.19
C GLU A 39 -3.14 15.70 -9.10
N ASN A 40 -4.35 16.16 -9.48
CA ASN A 40 -5.34 16.73 -8.56
C ASN A 40 -6.37 15.69 -8.05
N PHE A 41 -6.16 14.40 -8.34
CA PHE A 41 -7.02 13.33 -7.87
C PHE A 41 -6.33 12.54 -6.76
N VAL A 42 -7.11 12.15 -5.76
CA VAL A 42 -6.68 11.29 -4.67
C VAL A 42 -7.19 9.89 -4.95
N PHE A 43 -6.29 8.91 -4.96
CA PHE A 43 -6.60 7.51 -5.19
C PHE A 43 -6.61 6.74 -3.87
N GLY A 44 -7.58 5.83 -3.73
CA GLY A 44 -7.72 4.99 -2.55
C GLY A 44 -8.30 5.69 -1.33
N ASN A 45 -8.22 5.00 -0.19
CA ASN A 45 -8.75 5.50 1.07
C ASN A 45 -7.76 6.48 1.73
N ALA A 46 -8.09 7.76 1.73
CA ALA A 46 -7.28 8.82 2.35
C ALA A 46 -7.39 8.90 3.88
N ILE A 47 -8.32 8.14 4.49
CA ILE A 47 -8.76 8.32 5.88
C ILE A 47 -8.14 7.28 6.82
N GLY A 48 -7.60 6.17 6.31
CA GLY A 48 -6.96 5.14 7.13
C GLY A 48 -5.47 5.34 7.30
N GLU A 49 -4.95 5.23 8.53
CA GLU A 49 -3.52 5.01 8.73
C GLU A 49 -3.14 3.67 8.11
N SER A 50 -2.19 3.70 7.17
CA SER A 50 -1.59 2.50 6.61
C SER A 50 -0.17 2.39 7.15
N SER A 51 0.03 1.53 8.14
CA SER A 51 1.38 1.12 8.52
C SER A 51 2.00 0.33 7.35
N PRO A 52 3.29 0.56 7.02
CA PRO A 52 3.98 -0.31 6.08
C PRO A 52 4.01 -1.73 6.66
N PHE A 53 3.80 -2.72 5.80
CA PHE A 53 4.10 -4.11 6.12
C PHE A 53 5.62 -4.29 6.05
N THR A 54 6.19 -5.04 6.99
CA THR A 54 7.61 -5.40 6.97
C THR A 54 7.77 -6.86 7.38
N ASP A 55 8.69 -7.57 6.74
CA ASP A 55 9.12 -8.91 7.13
C ASP A 55 10.63 -9.04 6.92
N SER A 56 11.26 -9.95 7.66
CA SER A 56 12.65 -10.28 7.49
C SER A 56 12.91 -11.70 7.94
N ARG A 57 13.55 -12.49 7.08
CA ARG A 57 13.90 -13.88 7.36
C ARG A 57 15.25 -14.22 6.76
N SER A 58 15.74 -15.40 7.13
CA SER A 58 16.93 -15.99 6.55
C SER A 58 16.63 -17.38 6.01
N VAL A 59 17.32 -17.76 4.94
CA VAL A 59 17.24 -19.06 4.29
C VAL A 59 18.63 -19.47 3.81
N ASP A 60 19.00 -20.72 4.00
CA ASP A 60 20.28 -21.21 3.53
C ASP A 60 20.25 -21.43 2.01
N LEU A 61 21.33 -21.09 1.32
CA LEU A 61 21.47 -21.38 -0.09
C LEU A 61 21.65 -22.88 -0.34
N SER A 62 21.03 -23.37 -1.40
CA SER A 62 21.23 -24.73 -1.89
C SER A 62 22.68 -24.96 -2.35
N ASP A 63 23.02 -26.23 -2.64
CA ASP A 63 24.32 -26.58 -3.22
C ASP A 63 24.57 -25.95 -4.61
N SER A 64 23.52 -25.53 -5.32
CA SER A 64 23.61 -24.78 -6.57
C SER A 64 23.72 -23.26 -6.38
N GLY A 65 23.75 -22.79 -5.13
CA GLY A 65 23.84 -21.37 -4.78
C GLY A 65 22.55 -20.60 -4.98
N GLY A 66 21.40 -21.30 -4.95
CA GLY A 66 20.08 -20.69 -5.12
C GLY A 66 19.21 -20.83 -3.87
N ALA A 67 18.26 -19.92 -3.71
CA ALA A 67 17.18 -20.01 -2.74
C ALA A 67 15.92 -19.35 -3.30
N THR A 68 14.77 -19.64 -2.69
CA THR A 68 13.51 -18.96 -2.98
C THR A 68 13.08 -18.18 -1.75
N ILE A 69 12.74 -16.91 -1.95
CA ILE A 69 12.08 -16.10 -0.92
C ILE A 69 10.58 -16.32 -1.08
N ASP A 70 9.97 -16.96 -0.09
CA ASP A 70 8.53 -17.12 0.03
C ASP A 70 7.96 -15.94 0.82
N LEU A 71 7.45 -14.94 0.10
CA LEU A 71 6.88 -13.72 0.66
C LEU A 71 5.36 -13.85 0.76
N GLU A 72 4.84 -13.71 1.98
CA GLU A 72 3.40 -13.67 2.25
C GLU A 72 2.98 -12.22 2.55
N LEU A 73 2.32 -11.59 1.58
CA LEU A 73 1.75 -10.26 1.76
C LEU A 73 0.40 -10.34 2.47
N PRO A 74 0.05 -9.33 3.30
CA PRO A 74 -1.24 -9.28 3.96
C PRO A 74 -2.37 -9.36 2.93
N GLU A 75 -3.44 -10.06 3.30
CA GLU A 75 -4.63 -10.10 2.45
C GLU A 75 -5.21 -8.69 2.28
N ALA A 76 -5.70 -8.42 1.07
CA ALA A 76 -6.46 -7.22 0.80
C ALA A 76 -7.79 -7.33 1.57
N GLY A 77 -7.88 -6.68 2.73
CA GLY A 77 -9.14 -6.54 3.47
C GLY A 77 -10.14 -5.64 2.74
N ASP A 78 -11.05 -5.02 3.48
CA ASP A 78 -12.17 -4.25 2.90
C ASP A 78 -11.77 -3.02 2.06
N ALA A 79 -10.50 -2.60 2.14
CA ALA A 79 -9.94 -1.51 1.35
C ALA A 79 -8.72 -2.01 0.54
N PRO A 80 -8.95 -2.77 -0.54
CA PRO A 80 -7.87 -3.25 -1.40
C PRO A 80 -7.06 -2.08 -1.96
N ALA A 81 -5.74 -2.21 -1.94
CA ALA A 81 -4.82 -1.20 -2.40
C ALA A 81 -3.59 -1.85 -3.06
N PRO A 82 -3.01 -1.22 -4.09
CA PRO A 82 -1.76 -1.68 -4.67
C PRO A 82 -0.63 -1.50 -3.66
N LEU A 83 0.21 -2.51 -3.54
CA LEU A 83 1.36 -2.51 -2.63
C LEU A 83 2.64 -2.40 -3.44
N TYR A 84 3.40 -1.32 -3.21
CA TYR A 84 4.79 -1.26 -3.66
C TYR A 84 5.68 -2.00 -2.66
N VAL A 85 6.31 -3.06 -3.12
CA VAL A 85 7.20 -3.94 -2.38
C VAL A 85 8.64 -3.54 -2.66
N SER A 86 9.40 -3.27 -1.61
CA SER A 86 10.84 -3.05 -1.64
C SER A 86 11.53 -4.20 -0.91
N LEU A 87 12.26 -5.02 -1.66
CA LEU A 87 13.00 -6.18 -1.16
C LEU A 87 14.50 -5.90 -1.21
N ASN A 88 15.19 -6.15 -0.11
CA ASN A 88 16.64 -6.17 -0.01
C ASN A 88 17.09 -7.58 0.41
N ALA A 89 18.05 -8.13 -0.31
CA ALA A 89 18.58 -9.47 -0.11
C ALA A 89 20.10 -9.40 0.07
N GLU A 90 20.60 -10.02 1.13
CA GLU A 90 22.01 -10.01 1.51
C GLU A 90 22.50 -11.44 1.70
N ILE A 91 23.65 -11.76 1.12
CA ILE A 91 24.30 -13.06 1.26
C ILE A 91 25.70 -12.82 1.81
N THR A 92 26.03 -13.49 2.92
CA THR A 92 27.37 -13.42 3.51
C THR A 92 28.11 -14.73 3.28
N ASP A 93 29.24 -14.66 2.58
CA ASP A 93 30.13 -15.79 2.29
C ASP A 93 31.00 -16.15 3.53
N ILE A 94 31.61 -17.34 3.52
CA ILE A 94 32.51 -17.86 4.55
C ILE A 94 33.70 -16.93 4.83
N ASN A 95 34.13 -16.15 3.84
CA ASN A 95 35.18 -15.15 3.98
C ASN A 95 34.68 -13.83 4.60
N GLN A 96 33.47 -13.81 5.17
CA GLN A 96 32.78 -12.64 5.73
C GLN A 96 32.61 -11.49 4.73
N GLN A 97 32.48 -11.85 3.45
CA GLN A 97 32.12 -10.89 2.41
C GLN A 97 30.61 -10.93 2.20
N THR A 98 29.98 -9.77 2.34
CA THR A 98 28.54 -9.62 2.10
C THR A 98 28.31 -8.99 0.73
N VAL A 99 27.45 -9.62 -0.05
CA VAL A 99 26.89 -9.03 -1.28
C VAL A 99 25.41 -8.77 -1.06
N ALA A 100 24.92 -7.66 -1.59
CA ALA A 100 23.52 -7.25 -1.44
C ALA A 100 22.93 -6.87 -2.80
N GLU A 101 21.66 -7.21 -2.99
CA GLU A 101 20.87 -6.82 -4.15
C GLU A 101 19.49 -6.34 -3.69
N SER A 102 18.85 -5.47 -4.48
CA SER A 102 17.53 -4.94 -4.15
C SER A 102 16.62 -4.97 -5.35
N ALA A 103 15.35 -5.28 -5.12
CA ALA A 103 14.31 -5.32 -6.11
C ALA A 103 13.08 -4.54 -5.63
N GLY A 104 12.42 -3.84 -6.55
CA GLY A 104 11.20 -3.10 -6.30
C GLY A 104 10.13 -3.48 -7.31
N PHE A 105 8.91 -3.77 -6.85
CA PHE A 105 7.78 -4.12 -7.72
C PHE A 105 6.44 -3.80 -7.05
N THR A 106 5.39 -3.65 -7.86
CA THR A 106 4.03 -3.39 -7.38
C THR A 106 3.18 -4.66 -7.49
N VAL A 107 2.44 -4.97 -6.43
CA VAL A 107 1.41 -6.01 -6.41
C VAL A 107 0.06 -5.33 -6.47
N HIS A 108 -0.66 -5.56 -7.56
CA HIS A 108 -1.96 -4.95 -7.80
C HIS A 108 -3.09 -5.83 -7.27
N SER A 109 -3.95 -5.23 -6.47
CA SER A 109 -5.20 -5.82 -5.99
C SER A 109 -6.35 -5.73 -6.99
N SER A 110 -6.19 -4.98 -8.09
CA SER A 110 -7.25 -4.65 -9.05
C SER A 110 -6.64 -4.21 -10.39
N ASP A 111 -7.39 -4.36 -11.49
CA ASP A 111 -6.96 -3.96 -12.83
C ASP A 111 -6.96 -2.44 -13.03
N PHE A 112 -7.75 -1.73 -12.25
CA PHE A 112 -7.81 -0.27 -12.21
C PHE A 112 -8.10 0.23 -10.78
N TYR A 113 -7.87 1.53 -10.57
CA TYR A 113 -8.09 2.21 -9.30
C TYR A 113 -8.88 3.50 -9.51
N LEU A 114 -9.87 3.74 -8.64
CA LEU A 114 -10.69 4.94 -8.68
C LEU A 114 -10.00 6.10 -7.96
N GLY A 115 -10.05 7.26 -8.58
CA GLY A 115 -9.58 8.53 -8.04
C GLY A 115 -10.73 9.52 -7.88
N ILE A 116 -10.70 10.29 -6.80
CA ILE A 116 -11.65 11.38 -6.54
C ILE A 116 -10.90 12.70 -6.44
N ARG A 117 -11.45 13.73 -7.08
CA ARG A 117 -11.07 15.12 -6.83
C ARG A 117 -12.19 15.81 -6.08
N THR A 118 -11.86 16.31 -4.90
CA THR A 118 -12.75 17.13 -4.08
C THR A 118 -12.42 18.60 -4.27
N PRO A 119 -13.37 19.52 -4.03
CA PRO A 119 -13.10 20.94 -4.05
C PRO A 119 -12.07 21.30 -2.96
N GLU A 120 -11.23 22.28 -3.26
CA GLU A 120 -10.32 22.84 -2.27
C GLU A 120 -11.07 23.77 -1.30
N GLY A 121 -10.66 23.76 -0.04
CA GLY A 121 -11.18 24.67 0.98
C GLY A 121 -12.53 24.27 1.58
N VAL A 122 -13.16 25.24 2.24
CA VAL A 122 -14.42 25.05 2.97
C VAL A 122 -15.60 25.49 2.11
N LEU A 123 -16.55 24.60 1.92
CA LEU A 123 -17.81 24.91 1.26
C LEU A 123 -18.84 25.48 2.24
N ARG A 124 -19.72 26.34 1.74
CA ARG A 124 -20.88 26.81 2.52
C ARG A 124 -21.92 25.70 2.63
N ALA A 125 -22.60 25.65 3.78
CA ALA A 125 -23.72 24.75 3.95
C ALA A 125 -24.80 25.02 2.88
N GLY A 126 -25.27 23.95 2.24
CA GLY A 126 -26.26 24.01 1.15
C GLY A 126 -25.67 24.34 -0.24
N ALA A 127 -24.37 24.61 -0.36
CA ALA A 127 -23.73 24.71 -1.67
C ALA A 127 -23.55 23.33 -2.32
N GLU A 128 -23.57 23.31 -3.66
CA GLU A 128 -23.22 22.11 -4.41
C GLU A 128 -21.74 21.75 -4.21
N VAL A 129 -21.45 20.45 -4.12
CA VAL A 129 -20.10 19.91 -3.96
C VAL A 129 -19.62 19.41 -5.32
N PRO A 130 -18.75 20.13 -6.05
CA PRO A 130 -18.24 19.67 -7.34
C PRO A 130 -17.25 18.53 -7.11
N LEU A 131 -17.70 17.30 -7.31
CA LEU A 131 -16.86 16.10 -7.29
C LEU A 131 -16.51 15.69 -8.72
N SER A 132 -15.27 15.26 -8.93
CA SER A 132 -14.87 14.60 -10.18
C SER A 132 -14.29 13.24 -9.85
N PHE A 133 -14.58 12.26 -10.71
CA PHE A 133 -14.10 10.88 -10.57
C PHE A 133 -13.29 10.51 -11.81
N VAL A 134 -12.28 9.68 -11.62
CA VAL A 134 -11.47 9.09 -12.69
C VAL A 134 -11.13 7.65 -12.34
N ALA A 135 -10.71 6.87 -13.34
CA ALA A 135 -10.13 5.55 -13.14
C ALA A 135 -8.74 5.49 -13.78
N ALA A 136 -7.82 4.79 -13.12
CA ALA A 136 -6.43 4.64 -13.53
C ALA A 136 -6.05 3.16 -13.61
N ASN A 137 -5.42 2.76 -14.71
CA ASN A 137 -4.91 1.39 -14.90
C ASN A 137 -3.64 1.15 -14.06
N THR A 138 -3.30 -0.13 -13.89
CA THR A 138 -2.08 -0.58 -13.18
C THR A 138 -0.78 -0.03 -13.78
N ASP A 139 -0.78 0.32 -15.06
CA ASP A 139 0.36 0.89 -15.79
C ASP A 139 0.43 2.43 -15.75
N ALA A 140 -0.34 3.05 -14.85
CA ALA A 140 -0.44 4.50 -14.69
C ALA A 140 -0.90 5.24 -15.95
N ARG A 141 -1.79 4.63 -16.75
CA ARG A 141 -2.58 5.32 -17.78
C ARG A 141 -4.01 5.54 -17.32
N ALA A 142 -4.69 6.49 -17.95
CA ALA A 142 -6.13 6.65 -17.78
C ALA A 142 -6.84 5.36 -18.22
N HIS A 143 -7.78 4.90 -17.39
CA HIS A 143 -8.73 3.88 -17.80
C HIS A 143 -9.80 4.54 -18.66
N THR A 144 -10.18 3.91 -19.77
CA THR A 144 -11.03 4.53 -20.81
C THR A 144 -12.37 3.82 -21.02
N GLU A 145 -12.60 2.72 -20.32
CA GLU A 145 -13.87 2.01 -20.37
C GLU A 145 -14.78 2.50 -19.23
N PRO A 146 -16.12 2.53 -19.44
CA PRO A 146 -17.04 2.94 -18.38
C PRO A 146 -16.95 2.01 -17.15
N VAL A 147 -16.80 2.61 -15.98
CA VAL A 147 -16.77 1.90 -14.69
C VAL A 147 -17.99 2.25 -13.87
N ALA A 148 -18.81 1.25 -13.56
CA ALA A 148 -19.89 1.39 -12.58
C ALA A 148 -19.31 1.44 -11.15
N ALA A 149 -19.66 2.47 -10.39
CA ALA A 149 -19.23 2.65 -9.01
C ALA A 149 -20.36 3.18 -8.13
N THR A 150 -20.17 3.13 -6.81
CA THR A 150 -21.08 3.73 -5.83
C THR A 150 -20.38 4.87 -5.12
N MET A 151 -20.98 6.05 -5.15
CA MET A 151 -20.54 7.20 -4.38
C MET A 151 -21.30 7.24 -3.06
N LYS A 152 -20.55 7.17 -1.94
CA LYS A 152 -21.08 7.38 -0.58
C LYS A 152 -20.50 8.67 -0.01
N LEU A 153 -21.37 9.56 0.46
CA LEU A 153 -20.99 10.76 1.22
C LEU A 153 -21.34 10.56 2.68
N GLU A 154 -20.35 10.64 3.55
CA GLU A 154 -20.52 10.49 4.99
C GLU A 154 -20.19 11.78 5.72
N LYS A 155 -21.02 12.12 6.69
CA LYS A 155 -20.77 13.18 7.66
C LYS A 155 -20.08 12.58 8.87
N ARG A 156 -18.92 13.13 9.20
CA ARG A 156 -18.19 12.78 10.41
C ARG A 156 -18.63 13.65 11.58
N HIS A 157 -19.00 13.02 12.68
CA HIS A 157 -19.32 13.66 13.94
C HIS A 157 -18.19 13.38 14.94
N TYR A 158 -17.73 14.44 15.60
CA TYR A 158 -16.75 14.34 16.68
C TYR A 158 -17.42 14.65 18.01
N ASN A 159 -17.44 13.69 18.92
CA ASN A 159 -17.95 13.87 20.27
C ASN A 159 -16.76 13.91 21.25
N THR A 160 -16.43 15.10 21.76
CA THR A 160 -15.31 15.29 22.69
C THR A 160 -15.81 15.41 24.12
N VAL A 161 -15.51 14.43 24.96
CA VAL A 161 -15.84 14.42 26.38
C VAL A 161 -14.60 14.70 27.24
N LYS A 162 -14.77 15.57 28.24
CA LYS A 162 -13.73 15.86 29.22
C LYS A 162 -13.79 14.82 30.34
N MET A 163 -12.67 14.16 30.61
CA MET A 163 -12.56 13.12 31.61
C MET A 163 -11.50 13.47 32.66
N ARG A 164 -11.64 12.92 33.86
CA ARG A 164 -10.62 13.02 34.91
C ARG A 164 -9.79 11.73 34.89
N GLY A 165 -8.52 11.84 34.53
CA GLY A 165 -7.58 10.73 34.56
C GLY A 165 -7.13 10.37 35.98
N ALA A 166 -6.42 9.24 36.11
CA ALA A 166 -5.78 8.86 37.37
C ALA A 166 -4.85 10.00 37.86
N GLY A 167 -5.01 10.42 39.11
CA GLY A 167 -4.25 11.55 39.69
C GLY A 167 -4.90 12.94 39.51
N GLY A 168 -6.16 13.03 39.04
CA GLY A 168 -6.91 14.28 39.04
C GLY A 168 -6.64 15.23 37.85
N ARG A 169 -5.77 14.83 36.91
CA ARG A 169 -5.52 15.58 35.67
C ARG A 169 -6.73 15.49 34.73
N MET A 170 -7.06 16.62 34.11
CA MET A 170 -8.10 16.68 33.07
C MET A 170 -7.53 16.15 31.75
N THR A 171 -8.23 15.19 31.15
CA THR A 171 -7.95 14.67 29.81
C THR A 171 -9.19 14.85 28.93
N TYR A 172 -9.00 14.77 27.61
CA TYR A 172 -10.09 14.77 26.65
C TYR A 172 -10.11 13.43 25.92
N ARG A 173 -11.29 12.87 25.69
CA ARG A 173 -11.49 11.74 24.80
C ARG A 173 -12.45 12.18 23.70
N THR A 174 -12.03 11.98 22.47
CA THR A 174 -12.83 12.26 21.28
C THR A 174 -13.26 10.93 20.70
N GLU A 175 -14.56 10.77 20.52
CA GLU A 175 -15.17 9.67 19.78
C GLU A 175 -15.62 10.18 18.42
N GLU A 176 -15.40 9.37 17.38
CA GLU A 176 -15.79 9.68 16.01
C GLU A 176 -16.94 8.75 15.59
N THR A 177 -18.00 9.31 15.00
CA THR A 177 -19.04 8.53 14.34
C THR A 177 -19.26 9.03 12.90
N LEU A 178 -19.62 8.11 12.01
CA LEU A 178 -19.92 8.40 10.61
C LEU A 178 -21.42 8.22 10.35
N GLU A 179 -22.02 9.18 9.66
CA GLU A 179 -23.42 9.15 9.23
C GLU A 179 -23.46 9.23 7.70
N THR A 180 -24.03 8.23 7.04
CA THR A 180 -24.25 8.28 5.59
C THR A 180 -25.31 9.33 5.25
N VAL A 181 -24.93 10.36 4.50
CA VAL A 181 -25.81 11.45 4.06
C VAL A 181 -26.36 11.19 2.66
N LEU A 182 -25.56 10.55 1.81
CA LEU A 182 -25.90 10.28 0.42
C LEU A 182 -25.22 8.98 -0.02
N GLU A 183 -25.96 8.15 -0.75
CA GLU A 183 -25.40 7.00 -1.45
C GLU A 183 -26.07 6.89 -2.82
N LYS A 184 -25.28 6.91 -3.90
CA LYS A 184 -25.78 6.90 -5.27
C LYS A 184 -24.86 6.13 -6.21
N PRO A 185 -25.40 5.38 -7.18
CA PRO A 185 -24.59 4.84 -8.27
C PRO A 185 -24.05 5.98 -9.16
N VAL A 186 -22.84 5.81 -9.66
CA VAL A 186 -22.16 6.70 -10.60
C VAL A 186 -21.48 5.87 -11.68
N GLU A 187 -21.37 6.44 -12.87
CA GLU A 187 -20.58 5.86 -13.97
C GLU A 187 -19.38 6.77 -14.20
N ILE A 188 -18.19 6.18 -14.21
CA ILE A 188 -16.91 6.89 -14.38
C ILE A 188 -16.40 6.58 -15.80
N LEU A 189 -16.02 7.62 -16.54
CA LEU A 189 -15.50 7.55 -17.91
C LEU A 189 -14.02 7.87 -17.97
#